data_AF-A0A1Q5MMY3-F1
#
_entry.id   AF-A0A1Q5MMY3-F1
#
_cell.length_a   1.000
_cell.length_b   1.000
_cell.length_c   1.000
_cell.angle_alpha   90.00
_cell.angle_beta   90.00
_cell.angle_gamma   90.00
#
_symmetry.space_group_name_H-M   'P 1'
#
loop_
_entity.id
_entity.type
_entity.pdbx_description
1 polymer ?
#
loop_
_entity_poly.entity_id
_entity_poly.type
_entity_poly.pdbx_seq_one_letter_code
_entity_poly.pdbx_strand_id
1 'polypeptide(L)'
;MNGGRENIGFNYGTVGGAAEDIELRAAVEDLTRVLRELRPHLAPDQARTVEGALPELTPDRSALRERGMVLASVAQIAATVGEVGRPAAEAVGRLLGLLG
;
A
#
# COMPACT_ATOMS: atom_id res chain seq x y z
N MET A 1 -40.28 2.69 18.74
CA MET A 1 -39.27 3.76 18.65
C MET A 1 -38.00 3.13 18.10
N ASN A 2 -37.89 3.05 16.77
CA ASN A 2 -36.67 2.63 16.06
C ASN A 2 -35.90 3.92 15.73
N GLY A 3 -34.62 4.12 16.00
CA GLY A 3 -33.51 3.17 16.02
C GLY A 3 -32.51 3.64 14.97
N GLY A 4 -31.39 4.23 15.40
CA GLY A 4 -30.18 4.48 14.59
C GLY A 4 -30.25 5.62 13.58
N ARG A 5 -29.71 6.79 13.95
CA ARG A 5 -29.35 7.85 12.99
C ARG A 5 -27.85 8.09 13.05
N GLU A 6 -27.09 7.08 12.65
CA GLU A 6 -25.68 7.25 12.30
C GLU A 6 -25.63 7.71 10.84
N ASN A 7 -25.60 9.04 10.67
CA ASN A 7 -25.27 9.64 9.38
C ASN A 7 -23.78 9.42 9.14
N ILE A 8 -23.42 8.33 8.48
CA ILE A 8 -22.13 8.24 7.79
C ILE A 8 -22.44 8.55 6.32
N GLY A 9 -21.91 9.68 5.85
CA GLY A 9 -22.16 10.21 4.52
C GLY A 9 -21.88 9.18 3.44
N PHE A 10 -22.93 8.68 2.81
CA PHE A 10 -22.85 8.00 1.53
C PHE A 10 -22.42 9.05 0.50
N ASN A 11 -21.11 9.13 0.26
CA ASN A 11 -20.56 9.86 -0.88
C ASN A 11 -20.99 9.10 -2.15
N TYR A 12 -21.82 9.76 -2.96
CA TYR A 12 -22.19 9.31 -4.31
C TYR A 12 -20.96 9.40 -5.22
N GLY A 13 -20.14 8.36 -5.24
CA GLY A 13 -18.96 8.25 -6.10
C GLY A 13 -18.95 6.96 -6.89
N THR A 14 -19.74 6.93 -7.97
CA THR A 14 -19.59 6.02 -9.13
C THR A 14 -19.73 4.52 -8.86
N VAL A 15 -20.45 3.82 -9.73
CA VAL A 15 -20.76 2.36 -9.65
C VAL A 15 -19.53 1.47 -9.95
N GLY A 16 -18.34 1.89 -9.50
CA GLY A 16 -17.04 1.22 -9.65
C GLY A 16 -15.93 1.87 -8.81
N GLY A 17 -16.00 3.18 -8.54
CA GLY A 17 -14.94 3.92 -7.85
C GLY A 17 -14.79 3.62 -6.35
N ALA A 18 -15.89 3.55 -5.60
CA ALA A 18 -15.80 3.36 -4.15
C ALA A 18 -15.23 1.99 -3.74
N ALA A 19 -15.50 0.92 -4.52
CA ALA A 19 -14.96 -0.40 -4.24
C ALA A 19 -13.46 -0.48 -4.58
N GLU A 20 -13.05 0.08 -5.73
CA GLU A 20 -11.64 0.19 -6.11
C GLU A 20 -10.83 1.03 -5.13
N ASP A 21 -11.39 2.13 -4.60
CA ASP A 21 -10.73 2.97 -3.60
C ASP A 21 -10.56 2.24 -2.25
N ILE A 22 -11.54 1.39 -1.88
CA ILE A 22 -11.43 0.53 -0.69
C ILE A 22 -10.33 -0.53 -0.90
N GLU A 23 -10.29 -1.17 -2.06
CA GLU A 23 -9.25 -2.16 -2.37
C GLU A 23 -7.85 -1.54 -2.44
N LEU A 24 -7.72 -0.36 -3.05
CA LEU A 24 -6.48 0.39 -3.10
C LEU A 24 -5.99 0.75 -1.70
N ARG A 25 -6.89 1.26 -0.86
CA ARG A 25 -6.57 1.60 0.53
C ARG A 25 -6.13 0.36 1.31
N ALA A 26 -6.85 -0.75 1.19
CA ALA A 26 -6.50 -2.01 1.83
C ALA A 26 -5.13 -2.52 1.36
N ALA A 27 -4.82 -2.42 0.07
CA ALA A 27 -3.52 -2.81 -0.48
C ALA A 27 -2.38 -1.93 0.04
N VAL A 28 -2.60 -0.62 0.17
CA VAL A 28 -1.61 0.31 0.74
C VAL A 28 -1.40 0.06 2.23
N GLU A 29 -2.46 -0.19 2.99
CA GLU A 29 -2.37 -0.53 4.41
C GLU A 29 -1.65 -1.88 4.62
N ASP A 30 -1.95 -2.89 3.80
CA ASP A 30 -1.28 -4.19 3.82
C ASP A 30 0.21 -4.07 3.48
N LEU A 31 0.55 -3.34 2.40
CA LEU A 31 1.94 -3.09 2.02
C LEU A 31 2.70 -2.37 3.15
N THR A 32 2.08 -1.33 3.73
CA THR A 32 2.67 -0.56 4.84
C THR A 32 2.96 -1.46 6.05
N ARG A 33 2.02 -2.36 6.39
CA ARG A 33 2.20 -3.33 7.48
C ARG A 33 3.36 -4.27 7.19
N VAL A 34 3.37 -4.90 6.02
CA VAL A 34 4.40 -5.87 5.64
C VAL A 34 5.79 -5.21 5.61
N LEU A 35 5.90 -3.97 5.12
CA LEU A 35 7.17 -3.24 5.13
C LEU A 35 7.67 -2.92 6.54
N ARG A 36 6.75 -2.62 7.47
CA ARG A 36 7.11 -2.43 8.89
C ARG A 36 7.59 -3.72 9.54
N GLU A 37 6.99 -4.86 9.18
CA GLU A 37 7.41 -6.19 9.64
C GLU A 37 8.73 -6.64 9.00
N LEU A 38 9.02 -6.18 7.77
CA LEU A 38 10.26 -6.49 7.07
C LEU A 38 11.46 -5.70 7.64
N ARG A 39 11.26 -4.49 8.16
CA ARG A 39 12.33 -3.63 8.73
C ARG A 39 13.38 -4.33 9.59
N PRO A 40 13.05 -5.16 10.60
CA PRO A 40 14.04 -5.85 11.43
C PRO A 40 14.94 -6.82 10.66
N HIS A 41 14.56 -7.22 9.45
CA HIS A 41 15.30 -8.15 8.59
C HIS A 41 16.13 -7.43 7.51
N LEU A 42 16.05 -6.10 7.42
CA LEU A 42 16.75 -5.30 6.44
C LEU A 42 18.11 -4.84 6.93
N ALA A 43 19.06 -4.66 6.00
CA ALA A 43 20.27 -3.91 6.29
C ALA A 43 19.90 -2.45 6.66
N PRO A 44 20.71 -1.73 7.48
CA PRO A 44 20.38 -0.37 7.94
C PRO A 44 20.07 0.62 6.81
N ASP A 45 20.77 0.50 5.68
CA ASP A 45 20.58 1.37 4.51
C ASP A 45 19.25 1.07 3.78
N GLN A 46 18.90 -0.21 3.67
CA GLN A 46 17.62 -0.67 3.12
C GLN A 46 16.46 -0.27 4.02
N ALA A 47 16.62 -0.40 5.35
CA ALA A 47 15.62 0.01 6.32
C ALA A 47 15.33 1.52 6.23
N ARG A 48 16.36 2.36 6.09
CA ARG A 48 16.20 3.81 5.88
C ARG A 48 15.45 4.12 4.59
N THR A 49 15.74 3.38 3.51
CA THR A 49 15.05 3.54 2.23
C THR A 49 13.57 3.19 2.36
N VAL A 50 13.26 2.07 3.01
CA VAL A 50 11.86 1.67 3.28
C VAL A 50 11.15 2.67 4.19
N GLU A 51 11.80 3.16 5.24
CA GLU A 51 11.24 4.19 6.13
C GLU A 51 10.92 5.50 5.40
N GLY A 52 11.80 5.93 4.48
CA GLY A 52 11.55 7.09 3.64
C GLY A 52 10.43 6.88 2.62
N ALA A 53 10.18 5.64 2.21
CA ALA A 53 9.09 5.30 1.28
C ALA A 53 7.71 5.22 1.97
N LEU A 54 7.65 4.87 3.27
CA LEU A 54 6.38 4.75 4.01
C LEU A 54 5.46 5.99 3.93
N PRO A 55 5.92 7.25 4.10
CA PRO A 55 5.06 8.42 3.97
C PRO A 55 4.57 8.67 2.53
N GLU A 56 5.26 8.12 1.53
CA GLU A 56 4.88 8.22 0.12
C GLU A 56 3.80 7.18 -0.26
N LEU A 57 3.58 6.15 0.57
CA LEU A 57 2.52 5.15 0.41
C LEU A 57 1.17 5.70 0.88
N THR A 58 0.64 6.67 0.14
CA THR A 58 -0.71 7.19 0.36
C THR A 58 -1.72 6.40 -0.46
N PRO A 59 -2.96 6.18 0.03
CA PRO A 59 -4.04 5.53 -0.73
C PRO A 59 -4.63 6.47 -1.78
N ASP A 60 -3.76 7.08 -2.59
CA ASP A 60 -4.10 7.97 -3.69
C ASP A 60 -3.48 7.41 -4.96
N ARG A 61 -4.34 7.02 -5.91
CA ARG A 61 -3.94 6.33 -7.15
C ARG A 61 -3.01 7.19 -8.01
N SER A 62 -3.25 8.50 -8.09
CA SER A 62 -2.44 9.42 -8.91
C SER A 62 -1.06 9.61 -8.30
N ALA A 63 -0.98 9.83 -6.99
CA ALA A 63 0.28 9.95 -6.26
C ALA A 63 1.09 8.65 -6.34
N LEU A 64 0.46 7.49 -6.17
CA LEU A 64 1.14 6.19 -6.28
C LEU A 64 1.68 5.91 -7.69
N ARG A 65 0.95 6.31 -8.73
CA ARG A 65 1.43 6.22 -10.12
C ARG A 65 2.66 7.10 -10.34
N GLU A 66 2.64 8.34 -9.85
CA GLU A 66 3.80 9.24 -9.91
C GLU A 66 5.00 8.68 -9.11
N ARG A 67 4.71 7.96 -8.02
CA ARG A 67 5.69 7.31 -7.13
C ARG A 67 6.06 5.88 -7.55
N GLY A 68 5.76 5.47 -8.79
CA GLY A 68 6.05 4.12 -9.28
C GLY A 68 7.51 3.69 -9.12
N MET A 69 8.47 4.62 -9.23
CA MET A 69 9.89 4.35 -8.98
C MET A 69 10.20 3.99 -7.52
N VAL A 70 9.50 4.62 -6.56
CA VAL A 70 9.64 4.29 -5.14
C VAL A 70 9.11 2.88 -4.87
N LEU A 71 7.96 2.53 -5.45
CA LEU A 71 7.38 1.19 -5.36
C LEU A 71 8.32 0.13 -5.96
N ALA A 72 8.91 0.40 -7.13
CA ALA A 72 9.87 -0.49 -7.77
C ALA A 72 11.13 -0.68 -6.91
N SER A 73 11.65 0.39 -6.30
CA SER A 73 12.79 0.32 -5.38
C SER A 73 12.48 -0.55 -4.16
N VAL A 74 11.30 -0.37 -3.55
CA VAL A 74 10.85 -1.18 -2.42
C VAL A 74 10.68 -2.65 -2.81
N ALA A 75 10.12 -2.95 -3.98
CA ALA A 75 10.01 -4.31 -4.49
C ALA A 75 11.39 -4.96 -4.71
N GLN A 76 12.36 -4.19 -5.22
CA GLN A 76 13.72 -4.67 -5.39
C GLN A 76 14.39 -4.95 -4.04
N ILE A 77 14.22 -4.07 -3.04
CA ILE A 77 14.70 -4.31 -1.67
C ILE A 77 14.07 -5.59 -1.12
N ALA A 78 12.75 -5.75 -1.23
CA ALA A 78 12.04 -6.95 -0.81
C ALA A 78 12.61 -8.22 -1.47
N ALA A 79 12.89 -8.18 -2.77
CA ALA A 79 13.50 -9.31 -3.48
C ALA A 79 14.91 -9.68 -2.95
N THR A 80 15.70 -8.69 -2.49
CA THR A 80 17.03 -8.96 -1.93
C THR A 80 17.01 -9.68 -0.58
N VAL A 81 15.90 -9.62 0.17
CA VAL A 81 15.75 -10.29 1.48
C VAL A 81 15.30 -11.76 1.34
N GLY A 82 15.13 -12.25 0.11
CA GLY A 82 14.70 -13.62 -0.19
C GLY A 82 13.28 -13.90 0.30
N GLU A 83 13.06 -15.10 0.85
CA GLU A 83 11.73 -15.57 1.28
C GLU A 83 11.05 -14.65 2.31
N VAL A 84 11.82 -13.95 3.15
CA VAL A 84 11.29 -13.02 4.14
C VAL A 84 10.65 -11.79 3.48
N GLY A 85 11.17 -11.37 2.33
CA GLY A 85 10.64 -10.25 1.55
C GLY A 85 9.54 -10.64 0.55
N ARG A 86 9.25 -11.92 0.36
CA ARG A 86 8.22 -12.40 -0.57
C ARG A 86 6.84 -11.76 -0.31
N PRO A 87 6.33 -11.65 0.94
CA PRO A 87 5.05 -10.98 1.20
C PRO A 87 5.05 -9.52 0.75
N ALA A 88 6.19 -8.82 0.87
CA ALA A 88 6.30 -7.43 0.44
C ALA A 88 6.26 -7.33 -1.10
N ALA A 89 6.96 -8.22 -1.80
CA ALA A 89 6.93 -8.29 -3.25
C ALA A 89 5.54 -8.60 -3.79
N GLU A 90 4.81 -9.53 -3.16
CA GLU A 90 3.42 -9.86 -3.51
C GLU A 90 2.46 -8.68 -3.27
N ALA A 91 2.63 -7.95 -2.16
CA ALA A 91 1.85 -6.77 -1.85
C ALA A 91 2.09 -5.63 -2.87
N VAL A 92 3.35 -5.39 -3.26
CA VAL A 92 3.67 -4.42 -4.32
C VAL A 92 3.09 -4.86 -5.67
N GLY A 93 3.18 -6.14 -6.02
CA GLY A 93 2.60 -6.66 -7.27
C GLY A 93 1.08 -6.47 -7.33
N ARG A 94 0.37 -6.76 -6.23
CA ARG A 94 -1.07 -6.47 -6.10
C ARG A 94 -1.37 -4.98 -6.24
N LEU A 95 -0.59 -4.13 -5.57
CA LEU A 95 -0.77 -2.68 -5.66
C LEU A 95 -0.57 -2.19 -7.11
N LEU A 96 0.50 -2.62 -7.78
CA LEU A 96 0.75 -2.26 -9.19
C LEU A 96 -0.36 -2.76 -10.13
N GLY A 97 -0.94 -3.94 -9.87
CA GLY A 97 -2.10 -4.44 -10.60
C GLY A 97 -3.35 -3.57 -10.44
N LEU A 98 -3.59 -2.99 -9.26
CA LEU A 98 -4.69 -2.04 -9.02
C LEU A 98 -4.43 -0.65 -9.60
N LEU A 99 -3.17 -0.31 -9.86
CA LEU A 99 -2.76 0.92 -10.53
C LEU A 99 -2.72 0.78 -12.06
N GLY A 100 -2.85 -0.43 -12.61
CA GLY A 100 -2.75 -0.74 -14.05
C GLY A 100 -4.06 -0.60 -14.80
#